data_AF-A0AA35WUY2-F1
#
_entry.id   AF-A0AA35WUY2-F1
#
_cell.length_a   1.000
_cell.length_b   1.000
_cell.length_c   1.000
_cell.angle_alpha   90.00
_cell.angle_beta   90.00
_cell.angle_gamma   90.00
#
_symmetry.space_group_name_H-M   'P 1'
#
loop_
_entity.id
_entity.type
_entity.pdbx_description
1 polymer ?
#
loop_
_entity_poly.entity_id
_entity_poly.type
_entity_poly.pdbx_seq_one_letter_code
_entity_poly.pdbx_strand_id
1 'polypeptide(L)'
;MARFSQMAVAAALQAVSHSGLDIKCEDPYRVGVLLGNGNGGFPTLEENCRILATKGGMRISPYFFPMVLPNMAAANVSQYVGAHGFNSTSTTACAASNNAIGEALQIIRHGIADVMFTGGAEAGISQLGLAGFAVMRALSTRNEEPQRASRPFDAHRDGFVPSEGAGVLVLEEMARAQSRGATILCELVGFGATSDAGHLVQPQETGASAARAMSDALNNAGLTPADISYINAHGTSTPLNDAVETTAIKLLLKDRVYQVPISSTKSMIGHSLGASGALEAIACVQTITHQVIHPTVNYEWPDPECDLDYVRNQSRDAKVDVVLSNAFGFGGQNACLVFRPFEP
;
A
#
# COMPACT_ATOMS: atom_id res chain seq x y z
N MET A 1 -6.13 11.15 -19.31
CA MET A 1 -5.83 10.36 -18.10
C MET A 1 -6.78 10.78 -16.99
N ALA A 2 -7.36 9.85 -16.22
CA ALA A 2 -8.04 10.19 -14.97
C ALA A 2 -7.04 10.50 -13.84
N ARG A 3 -7.51 11.11 -12.75
CA ARG A 3 -6.69 11.63 -11.65
C ARG A 3 -5.72 10.61 -11.05
N PHE A 4 -6.16 9.38 -10.80
CA PHE A 4 -5.29 8.32 -10.24
C PHE A 4 -4.08 8.04 -11.14
N SER A 5 -4.30 7.98 -12.45
CA SER A 5 -3.23 7.77 -13.42
C SER A 5 -2.32 8.98 -13.60
N GLN A 6 -2.84 10.20 -13.44
CA GLN A 6 -2.00 11.42 -13.44
C GLN A 6 -1.03 11.41 -12.26
N MET A 7 -1.51 11.05 -11.06
CA MET A 7 -0.67 10.92 -9.87
C MET A 7 0.36 9.80 -10.01
N ALA A 8 -0.01 8.65 -10.60
CA ALA A 8 0.92 7.56 -10.89
C ALA A 8 2.08 7.99 -11.79
N VAL A 9 1.78 8.72 -12.88
CA VAL A 9 2.82 9.26 -13.79
C VAL A 9 3.71 10.26 -13.07
N ALA A 10 3.15 11.18 -12.29
CA ALA A 10 3.93 12.13 -11.52
C ALA A 10 4.88 11.44 -10.52
N ALA A 11 4.36 10.47 -9.76
CA ALA A 11 5.15 9.69 -8.80
C ALA A 11 6.24 8.85 -9.49
N ALA A 12 5.94 8.25 -10.64
CA ALA A 12 6.93 7.48 -11.40
C ALA A 12 8.08 8.37 -11.91
N LEU A 13 7.78 9.56 -12.44
CA LEU A 13 8.80 10.50 -12.89
C LEU A 13 9.66 11.03 -11.73
N GLN A 14 9.06 11.23 -10.55
CA GLN A 14 9.82 11.51 -9.32
C GLN A 14 10.73 10.34 -8.94
N ALA A 15 10.24 9.11 -9.04
CA ALA A 15 11.02 7.91 -8.75
C ALA A 15 12.19 7.71 -9.72
N VAL A 16 12.02 8.00 -11.01
CA VAL A 16 13.12 8.04 -12.01
C VAL A 16 14.18 9.06 -11.60
N SER A 17 13.75 10.29 -11.27
CA SER A 17 14.68 11.34 -10.86
C SER A 17 15.44 10.98 -9.59
N HIS A 18 14.79 10.29 -8.64
CA HIS A 18 15.39 9.89 -7.39
C HIS A 18 16.35 8.70 -7.54
N SER A 19 16.03 7.72 -8.40
CA SER A 19 16.87 6.54 -8.60
C SER A 19 18.13 6.82 -9.45
N GLY A 20 18.17 7.96 -10.13
CA GLY A 20 19.23 8.29 -11.09
C GLY A 20 19.27 7.33 -12.29
N LEU A 21 18.16 6.65 -12.57
CA LEU A 21 18.04 5.71 -13.69
C LEU A 21 17.99 6.48 -15.02
N ASP A 22 18.97 6.26 -15.89
CA ASP A 22 18.90 6.73 -17.27
C ASP A 22 18.17 5.71 -18.14
N ILE A 23 16.84 5.88 -18.24
CA ILE A 23 15.95 5.04 -19.05
C ILE A 23 16.45 4.85 -20.49
N LYS A 24 17.15 5.83 -21.07
CA LYS A 24 17.62 5.75 -22.47
C LYS A 24 18.76 4.76 -22.65
N CYS A 25 19.46 4.43 -21.57
CA CYS A 25 20.55 3.46 -21.56
C CYS A 25 20.08 2.03 -21.24
N GLU A 26 18.79 1.85 -20.91
CA GLU A 26 18.23 0.55 -20.59
C GLU A 26 17.76 -0.21 -21.83
N ASP A 27 17.74 -1.55 -21.75
CA ASP A 27 16.90 -2.33 -22.65
C ASP A 27 15.43 -2.14 -22.23
N PRO A 28 14.59 -1.48 -23.06
CA PRO A 28 13.22 -1.18 -22.68
C PRO A 28 12.39 -2.43 -22.42
N TYR A 29 12.75 -3.61 -22.95
CA TYR A 29 12.06 -4.87 -22.69
C TYR A 29 12.44 -5.52 -21.35
N ARG A 30 13.51 -5.03 -20.71
CA ARG A 30 13.93 -5.42 -19.35
C ARG A 30 13.43 -4.46 -18.28
N VAL A 31 12.76 -3.38 -18.68
CA VAL A 31 12.11 -2.42 -17.79
C VAL A 31 10.60 -2.68 -17.81
N GLY A 32 10.03 -3.01 -16.65
CA GLY A 32 8.60 -3.27 -16.49
C GLY A 32 7.90 -2.30 -15.56
N VAL A 33 6.57 -2.38 -15.57
CA VAL A 33 5.66 -1.60 -14.72
C VAL A 33 4.60 -2.53 -14.14
N LEU A 34 4.47 -2.54 -12.81
CA LEU A 34 3.41 -3.28 -12.12
C LEU A 34 2.88 -2.43 -10.98
N LEU A 35 1.68 -1.87 -11.16
CA LEU A 35 1.07 -0.99 -10.17
C LEU A 35 -0.18 -1.60 -9.57
N GLY A 36 -0.43 -1.28 -8.30
CA GLY A 36 -1.68 -1.51 -7.61
C GLY A 36 -2.69 -0.41 -7.90
N ASN A 37 -3.93 -0.79 -8.15
CA ASN A 37 -5.06 0.13 -8.19
C ASN A 37 -6.33 -0.60 -7.74
N GLY A 38 -7.12 0.01 -6.84
CA GLY A 38 -8.33 -0.62 -6.31
C GLY A 38 -9.54 -0.40 -7.22
N ASN A 39 -9.78 0.85 -7.63
CA ASN A 39 -11.09 1.26 -8.16
C ASN A 39 -11.06 1.93 -9.53
N GLY A 40 -9.89 2.22 -10.09
CA GLY A 40 -9.71 2.91 -11.35
C GLY A 40 -10.18 4.37 -11.31
N GLY A 41 -10.74 4.85 -12.43
CA GLY A 41 -11.16 6.24 -12.58
C GLY A 41 -12.57 6.52 -12.03
N PHE A 42 -12.85 6.19 -10.76
CA PHE A 42 -14.20 6.29 -10.17
C PHE A 42 -14.89 7.66 -10.32
N PRO A 43 -14.23 8.81 -10.04
CA PRO A 43 -14.83 10.13 -10.30
C PRO A 43 -15.15 10.36 -11.77
N THR A 44 -14.30 9.87 -12.68
CA THR A 44 -14.54 9.95 -14.12
C THR A 44 -15.68 9.03 -14.55
N LEU A 45 -15.81 7.85 -13.95
CA LEU A 45 -16.95 6.96 -14.15
C LEU A 45 -18.26 7.65 -13.74
N GLU A 46 -18.31 8.19 -12.52
CA GLU A 46 -19.48 8.90 -12.01
C GLU A 46 -19.91 10.05 -12.93
N GLU A 47 -18.96 10.90 -13.35
CA GLU A 47 -19.28 12.03 -14.24
C GLU A 47 -19.85 11.56 -15.58
N ASN A 48 -19.28 10.50 -16.18
CA ASN A 48 -19.80 9.98 -17.45
C ASN A 48 -21.16 9.30 -17.29
N CYS A 49 -21.46 8.69 -16.13
CA CYS A 49 -22.81 8.23 -15.82
C CYS A 49 -23.82 9.38 -15.76
N ARG A 50 -23.44 10.54 -15.20
CA ARG A 50 -24.30 11.74 -15.19
C ARG A 50 -24.53 12.27 -16.60
N ILE A 51 -23.49 12.30 -17.44
CA ILE A 51 -23.61 12.70 -18.85
C ILE A 51 -24.56 11.75 -19.60
N LEU A 52 -24.41 10.43 -19.41
CA LEU A 52 -25.31 9.44 -20.01
C LEU A 52 -26.77 9.72 -19.64
N ALA A 53 -27.05 9.90 -18.35
CA ALA A 53 -28.41 10.09 -17.84
C ALA A 53 -29.05 11.41 -18.27
N THR A 54 -28.27 12.49 -18.36
CA THR A 54 -28.80 13.84 -18.61
C THR A 54 -28.72 14.28 -20.07
N LYS A 55 -27.77 13.74 -20.85
CA LYS A 55 -27.45 14.20 -22.22
C LYS A 55 -27.41 13.06 -23.27
N GLY A 56 -27.51 11.80 -22.85
CA GLY A 56 -27.51 10.62 -23.73
C GLY A 56 -26.11 10.07 -24.06
N GLY A 57 -26.05 8.81 -24.49
CA GLY A 57 -24.79 8.04 -24.61
C GLY A 57 -23.77 8.58 -25.61
N MET A 58 -24.22 9.22 -26.70
CA MET A 58 -23.33 9.82 -27.70
C MET A 58 -22.56 11.06 -27.18
N ARG A 59 -22.80 11.50 -25.94
CA ARG A 59 -22.09 12.60 -25.28
C ARG A 59 -20.98 12.13 -24.34
N ILE A 60 -20.84 10.82 -24.10
CA ILE A 60 -19.73 10.25 -23.34
C ILE A 60 -18.42 10.48 -24.11
N SER A 61 -17.33 10.76 -23.39
CA SER A 61 -16.02 10.95 -23.99
C SER A 61 -15.54 9.68 -24.74
N PRO A 62 -14.97 9.79 -25.95
CA PRO A 62 -14.34 8.64 -26.61
C PRO A 62 -13.15 8.08 -25.82
N TYR A 63 -12.60 8.85 -24.88
CA TYR A 63 -11.53 8.42 -23.98
C TYR A 63 -12.05 7.79 -22.68
N PHE A 64 -13.35 7.51 -22.56
CA PHE A 64 -13.95 6.98 -21.34
C PHE A 64 -13.21 5.73 -20.83
N PHE A 65 -13.11 4.67 -21.64
CA PHE A 65 -12.42 3.44 -21.24
C PHE A 65 -10.93 3.67 -20.91
N PRO A 66 -10.14 4.36 -21.76
CA PRO A 66 -8.77 4.75 -21.41
C PRO A 66 -8.61 5.61 -20.14
N MET A 67 -9.69 6.17 -19.59
CA MET A 67 -9.64 6.94 -18.35
C MET A 67 -10.12 6.16 -17.13
N VAL A 68 -11.04 5.19 -17.27
CA VAL A 68 -11.64 4.52 -16.11
C VAL A 68 -11.02 3.17 -15.76
N LEU A 69 -10.41 2.48 -16.72
CA LEU A 69 -9.87 1.14 -16.49
C LEU A 69 -8.72 1.16 -15.46
N PRO A 70 -8.73 0.29 -14.42
CA PRO A 70 -7.70 0.23 -13.39
C PRO A 70 -6.26 0.16 -13.92
N ASN A 71 -6.05 -0.59 -15.01
CA ASN A 71 -4.72 -0.81 -15.58
C ASN A 71 -4.10 0.42 -16.27
N MET A 72 -4.86 1.51 -16.44
CA MET A 72 -4.39 2.70 -17.14
C MET A 72 -3.28 3.44 -16.39
N ALA A 73 -3.17 3.29 -15.07
CA ALA A 73 -2.03 3.84 -14.34
C ALA A 73 -0.71 3.20 -14.80
N ALA A 74 -0.63 1.87 -14.85
CA ALA A 74 0.56 1.14 -15.29
C ALA A 74 0.87 1.40 -16.77
N ALA A 75 -0.15 1.40 -17.63
CA ALA A 75 -0.01 1.68 -19.05
C ALA A 75 0.49 3.12 -19.33
N ASN A 76 -0.02 4.11 -18.61
CA ASN A 76 0.45 5.48 -18.77
C ASN A 76 1.87 5.62 -18.19
N VAL A 77 2.18 5.05 -17.01
CA VAL A 77 3.56 5.06 -16.50
C VAL A 77 4.52 4.45 -17.51
N SER A 78 4.20 3.28 -18.09
CA SER A 78 5.06 2.63 -19.08
C SER A 78 5.30 3.50 -20.31
N GLN A 79 4.27 4.21 -20.79
CA GLN A 79 4.41 5.18 -21.88
C GLN A 79 5.37 6.32 -21.53
N TYR A 80 5.26 6.90 -20.34
CA TYR A 80 6.06 8.07 -19.95
C TYR A 80 7.50 7.71 -19.57
N VAL A 81 7.74 6.49 -19.09
CA VAL A 81 9.08 5.98 -18.72
C VAL A 81 9.70 5.09 -19.79
N GLY A 82 9.08 4.95 -20.97
CA GLY A 82 9.62 4.14 -22.08
C GLY A 82 9.78 2.64 -21.78
N ALA A 83 9.01 2.10 -20.83
CA ALA A 83 9.08 0.70 -20.44
C ALA A 83 8.25 -0.18 -21.39
N HIS A 84 8.89 -1.15 -22.02
CA HIS A 84 8.27 -2.09 -22.97
C HIS A 84 8.21 -3.53 -22.43
N GLY A 85 8.81 -3.79 -21.27
CA GLY A 85 8.83 -5.09 -20.61
C GLY A 85 7.50 -5.46 -19.96
N PHE A 86 7.58 -6.19 -18.86
CA PHE A 86 6.39 -6.66 -18.14
C PHE A 86 5.47 -5.48 -17.76
N ASN A 87 4.18 -5.54 -18.14
CA ASN A 87 3.20 -4.52 -17.79
C ASN A 87 1.93 -5.17 -17.27
N SER A 88 1.58 -4.92 -16.00
CA SER A 88 0.36 -5.46 -15.40
C SER A 88 -0.15 -4.55 -14.28
N THR A 89 -1.30 -4.91 -13.70
CA THR A 89 -1.93 -4.18 -12.61
C THR A 89 -2.57 -5.14 -11.63
N SER A 90 -2.24 -5.00 -10.35
CA SER A 90 -2.90 -5.75 -9.29
C SER A 90 -4.14 -4.98 -8.81
N THR A 91 -5.30 -5.63 -8.85
CA THR A 91 -6.57 -5.07 -8.39
C THR A 91 -7.09 -5.92 -7.24
N THR A 92 -6.55 -5.63 -6.05
CA THR A 92 -6.82 -6.39 -4.82
C THR A 92 -7.25 -5.49 -3.66
N ALA A 93 -8.18 -4.57 -3.96
CA ALA A 93 -8.68 -3.56 -3.03
C ALA A 93 -7.53 -2.84 -2.28
N CYS A 94 -7.58 -2.77 -0.96
CA CYS A 94 -6.57 -2.09 -0.13
C CYS A 94 -5.18 -2.77 -0.16
N ALA A 95 -5.11 -4.04 -0.59
CA ALA A 95 -3.87 -4.80 -0.73
C ALA A 95 -3.20 -4.63 -2.11
N ALA A 96 -3.82 -3.89 -3.03
CA ALA A 96 -3.36 -3.72 -4.42
C ALA A 96 -1.89 -3.34 -4.55
N SER A 97 -1.43 -2.30 -3.84
CA SER A 97 -0.03 -1.89 -3.90
C SER A 97 0.92 -2.94 -3.31
N ASN A 98 0.57 -3.57 -2.19
CA ASN A 98 1.43 -4.58 -1.57
C ASN A 98 1.58 -5.80 -2.48
N ASN A 99 0.49 -6.26 -3.11
CA ASN A 99 0.55 -7.32 -4.10
C ASN A 99 1.40 -6.91 -5.31
N ALA A 100 1.19 -5.70 -5.86
CA ALA A 100 1.98 -5.22 -6.99
C ALA A 100 3.48 -5.17 -6.70
N ILE A 101 3.88 -4.64 -5.53
CA ILE A 101 5.28 -4.57 -5.10
C ILE A 101 5.86 -5.97 -4.88
N GLY A 102 5.11 -6.86 -4.23
CA GLY A 102 5.52 -8.23 -3.96
C GLY A 102 5.63 -9.10 -5.21
N GLU A 103 4.72 -8.93 -6.17
CA GLU A 103 4.79 -9.58 -7.47
C GLU A 103 5.96 -9.04 -8.31
N ALA A 104 6.25 -7.73 -8.25
CA ALA A 104 7.40 -7.13 -8.91
C ALA A 104 8.73 -7.69 -8.39
N LEU A 105 8.83 -7.97 -7.08
CA LEU A 105 9.96 -8.72 -6.51
C LEU A 105 10.13 -10.09 -7.18
N GLN A 106 9.04 -10.84 -7.36
CA GLN A 106 9.12 -12.15 -8.01
C GLN A 106 9.48 -12.05 -9.50
N ILE A 107 9.02 -11.02 -10.20
CA ILE A 107 9.37 -10.78 -11.61
C ILE A 107 10.88 -10.58 -11.77
N ILE A 108 11.50 -9.77 -10.90
CA ILE A 108 12.95 -9.57 -10.89
C ILE A 108 13.68 -10.86 -10.49
N ARG A 109 13.24 -11.55 -9.42
CA ARG A 109 13.86 -12.81 -8.96
C ARG A 109 13.82 -13.93 -10.00
N HIS A 110 12.78 -13.98 -10.84
CA HIS A 110 12.68 -14.93 -11.95
C HIS A 110 13.43 -14.49 -13.21
N GLY A 111 14.11 -13.34 -13.17
CA GLY A 111 14.88 -12.82 -14.30
C GLY A 111 14.02 -12.35 -15.46
N ILE A 112 12.74 -12.01 -15.25
CA ILE A 112 11.84 -11.52 -16.30
C ILE A 112 12.12 -10.04 -16.61
N ALA A 113 12.46 -9.24 -15.60
CA ALA A 113 12.83 -7.83 -15.73
C ALA A 113 14.04 -7.52 -14.83
N ASP A 114 14.84 -6.53 -15.22
CA ASP A 114 15.96 -6.03 -14.41
C ASP A 114 15.56 -4.78 -13.60
N VAL A 115 14.55 -4.07 -14.08
CA VAL A 115 13.99 -2.88 -13.44
C VAL A 115 12.46 -2.99 -13.43
N MET A 116 11.84 -2.72 -12.29
CA MET A 116 10.39 -2.64 -12.15
C MET A 116 9.98 -1.33 -11.50
N PHE A 117 9.15 -0.55 -12.19
CA PHE A 117 8.35 0.51 -11.57
C PHE A 117 7.15 -0.15 -10.90
N THR A 118 7.09 -0.07 -9.57
CA THR A 118 6.02 -0.69 -8.80
C THR A 118 5.51 0.20 -7.68
N GLY A 119 4.38 -0.14 -7.06
CA GLY A 119 3.68 0.71 -6.10
C GLY A 119 2.20 0.74 -6.42
N GLY A 120 1.59 1.92 -6.42
CA GLY A 120 0.18 2.06 -6.76
C GLY A 120 -0.36 3.47 -6.65
N ALA A 121 -1.59 3.65 -7.14
CA ALA A 121 -2.25 4.95 -7.18
C ALA A 121 -3.77 4.81 -7.05
N GLU A 122 -4.39 5.78 -6.39
CA GLU A 122 -5.83 5.83 -6.20
C GLU A 122 -6.31 7.28 -6.11
N ALA A 123 -7.45 7.56 -6.76
CA ALA A 123 -8.15 8.84 -6.67
C ALA A 123 -9.67 8.59 -6.63
N GLY A 124 -10.11 7.79 -5.65
CA GLY A 124 -11.47 7.28 -5.57
C GLY A 124 -12.50 8.22 -4.95
N ILE A 125 -12.11 9.44 -4.53
CA ILE A 125 -13.00 10.37 -3.84
C ILE A 125 -14.03 10.91 -4.84
N SER A 126 -15.23 10.34 -4.79
CA SER A 126 -16.39 10.70 -5.62
C SER A 126 -17.65 10.62 -4.78
N GLN A 127 -18.74 11.25 -5.21
CA GLN A 127 -19.99 11.21 -4.43
C GLN A 127 -20.53 9.77 -4.39
N LEU A 128 -20.44 9.03 -5.50
CA LEU A 128 -20.80 7.62 -5.55
C LEU A 128 -19.91 6.75 -4.63
N GLY A 129 -18.60 6.95 -4.65
CA GLY A 129 -17.66 6.18 -3.82
C GLY A 129 -17.88 6.43 -2.32
N LEU A 130 -17.98 7.70 -1.92
CA LEU A 130 -18.25 8.08 -0.55
C LEU A 130 -19.61 7.56 -0.07
N ALA A 131 -20.65 7.67 -0.89
CA ALA A 131 -21.96 7.10 -0.56
C ALA A 131 -21.90 5.58 -0.35
N GLY A 132 -21.18 4.86 -1.22
CA GLY A 132 -20.98 3.42 -1.11
C GLY A 132 -20.33 3.00 0.21
N PHE A 133 -19.25 3.68 0.61
CA PHE A 133 -18.60 3.38 1.90
C PHE A 133 -19.42 3.86 3.11
N ALA A 134 -20.18 4.95 2.97
CA ALA A 134 -21.04 5.47 4.04
C ALA A 134 -22.20 4.52 4.35
N VAL A 135 -22.88 3.95 3.33
CA VAL A 135 -24.02 3.05 3.56
C VAL A 135 -23.61 1.75 4.24
N MET A 136 -22.38 1.28 4.02
CA MET A 136 -21.79 0.13 4.72
C MET A 136 -21.12 0.49 6.05
N ARG A 137 -21.22 1.77 6.48
CA ARG A 137 -20.64 2.28 7.74
C ARG A 137 -19.13 2.06 7.88
N ALA A 138 -18.40 2.16 6.77
CA ALA A 138 -16.95 1.99 6.77
C ALA A 138 -16.19 3.31 7.02
N LEU A 139 -16.84 4.46 6.74
CA LEU A 139 -16.25 5.78 6.92
C LEU A 139 -16.45 6.30 8.35
N SER A 140 -15.45 7.01 8.87
CA SER A 140 -15.64 7.82 10.07
C SER A 140 -16.74 8.87 9.85
N THR A 141 -17.51 9.14 10.91
CA THR A 141 -18.59 10.14 10.92
C THR A 141 -18.24 11.37 11.76
N ARG A 142 -16.96 11.51 12.16
CA ARG A 142 -16.45 12.62 12.96
C ARG A 142 -16.26 13.90 12.13
N ASN A 143 -17.37 14.47 11.67
CA ASN A 143 -17.39 15.65 10.82
C ASN A 143 -16.98 16.95 11.54
N GLU A 144 -17.19 17.02 12.86
CA GLU A 144 -16.86 18.22 13.67
C GLU A 144 -15.35 18.32 13.98
N GLU A 145 -14.62 17.21 13.89
CA GLU A 145 -13.18 17.13 14.20
C GLU A 145 -12.43 16.25 13.19
N PRO A 146 -12.46 16.58 11.88
CA PRO A 146 -11.92 15.73 10.82
C PRO A 146 -10.42 15.44 10.99
N GLN A 147 -9.66 16.37 11.55
CA GLN A 147 -8.23 16.21 11.87
C GLN A 147 -7.96 15.11 12.93
N ARG A 148 -8.97 14.75 13.74
CA ARG A 148 -8.91 13.67 14.72
C ARG A 148 -9.67 12.42 14.27
N ALA A 149 -10.22 12.39 13.05
CA ALA A 149 -11.09 11.30 12.61
C ALA A 149 -10.33 10.00 12.39
N SER A 150 -9.16 10.04 11.74
CA SER A 150 -8.30 8.86 11.59
C SER A 150 -7.51 8.65 12.87
N ARG A 151 -7.89 7.62 13.64
CA ARG A 151 -7.32 7.29 14.96
C ARG A 151 -7.14 5.77 15.12
N PRO A 152 -6.25 5.15 14.33
CA PRO A 152 -6.01 3.71 14.39
C PRO A 152 -5.75 3.24 15.82
N PHE A 153 -6.35 2.10 16.19
CA PHE A 153 -6.23 1.44 17.49
C PHE A 153 -6.78 2.20 18.71
N ASP A 154 -7.31 3.42 18.53
CA ASP A 154 -7.97 4.20 19.59
C ASP A 154 -9.37 3.63 19.89
N ALA A 155 -9.76 3.60 21.17
CA ALA A 155 -11.04 3.05 21.61
C ALA A 155 -12.27 3.78 21.02
N HIS A 156 -12.11 5.02 20.55
CA HIS A 156 -13.19 5.83 19.97
C HIS A 156 -13.13 5.94 18.44
N ARG A 157 -12.40 5.03 17.77
CA ARG A 157 -12.38 4.91 16.31
C ARG A 157 -13.74 4.44 15.77
N ASP A 158 -14.20 5.04 14.68
CA ASP A 158 -15.54 4.79 14.14
C ASP A 158 -15.56 4.50 12.63
N GLY A 159 -14.39 4.35 12.00
CA GLY A 159 -14.27 4.10 10.57
C GLY A 159 -13.00 4.70 9.99
N PHE A 160 -12.69 4.35 8.74
CA PHE A 160 -11.53 4.93 8.06
C PHE A 160 -11.84 6.33 7.50
N VAL A 161 -10.80 7.13 7.29
CA VAL A 161 -10.89 8.42 6.59
C VAL A 161 -10.38 8.24 5.16
N PRO A 162 -11.19 8.50 4.12
CA PRO A 162 -10.78 8.28 2.74
C PRO A 162 -9.72 9.31 2.33
N SER A 163 -8.71 8.85 1.60
CA SER A 163 -7.71 9.72 1.00
C SER A 163 -7.38 9.29 -0.43
N GLU A 164 -6.48 10.03 -1.08
CA GLU A 164 -6.01 9.77 -2.44
C GLU A 164 -4.51 9.97 -2.50
N GLY A 165 -3.86 9.34 -3.47
CA GLY A 165 -2.42 9.48 -3.64
C GLY A 165 -1.82 8.44 -4.58
N ALA A 166 -0.52 8.56 -4.80
CA ALA A 166 0.26 7.59 -5.53
C ALA A 166 1.67 7.48 -4.92
N GLY A 167 2.21 6.28 -4.90
CA GLY A 167 3.61 6.00 -4.59
C GLY A 167 4.19 5.08 -5.65
N VAL A 168 5.40 5.36 -6.11
CA VAL A 168 6.13 4.50 -7.05
C VAL A 168 7.55 4.29 -6.54
N LEU A 169 7.96 3.04 -6.51
CA LEU A 169 9.29 2.55 -6.20
C LEU A 169 9.94 2.07 -7.50
N VAL A 170 11.25 2.29 -7.63
CA VAL A 170 12.07 1.64 -8.65
C VAL A 170 12.78 0.48 -7.98
N LEU A 171 12.37 -0.75 -8.31
CA LEU A 171 13.06 -1.96 -7.89
C LEU A 171 14.02 -2.38 -8.98
N GLU A 172 15.21 -2.83 -8.58
CA GLU A 172 16.27 -3.25 -9.50
C GLU A 172 16.88 -4.57 -9.04
N GLU A 173 17.35 -5.37 -9.99
CA GLU A 173 18.25 -6.47 -9.69
C GLU A 173 19.52 -5.93 -9.00
N MET A 174 19.99 -6.62 -7.95
CA MET A 174 21.02 -6.11 -7.04
C MET A 174 22.35 -5.88 -7.74
N ALA A 175 22.86 -6.85 -8.50
CA ALA A 175 24.14 -6.74 -9.18
C ALA A 175 24.11 -5.60 -10.23
N ARG A 176 22.99 -5.44 -10.93
CA ARG A 176 22.75 -4.31 -11.84
C ARG A 176 22.78 -2.97 -11.10
N ALA A 177 22.02 -2.83 -10.01
CA ALA A 177 21.98 -1.61 -9.21
C ALA A 177 23.39 -1.22 -8.72
N GLN A 178 24.15 -2.19 -8.21
CA GLN A 178 25.53 -2.00 -7.80
C GLN A 178 26.45 -1.60 -8.98
N SER A 179 26.33 -2.27 -10.13
CA SER A 179 27.17 -2.01 -11.31
C SER A 179 27.04 -0.57 -11.85
N ARG A 180 25.85 0.02 -11.75
CA ARG A 180 25.59 1.40 -12.18
C ARG A 180 25.84 2.43 -11.08
N GLY A 181 26.29 2.01 -9.90
CA GLY A 181 26.52 2.88 -8.74
C GLY A 181 25.24 3.50 -8.18
N ALA A 182 24.12 2.78 -8.22
CA ALA A 182 22.85 3.25 -7.70
C ALA A 182 22.93 3.48 -6.18
N THR A 183 22.24 4.52 -5.68
CA THR A 183 22.00 4.64 -4.24
C THR A 183 20.90 3.65 -3.84
N ILE A 184 21.27 2.60 -3.12
CA ILE A 184 20.33 1.60 -2.64
C ILE A 184 19.76 2.06 -1.30
N LEU A 185 18.44 2.25 -1.22
CA LEU A 185 17.76 2.73 0.00
C LEU A 185 17.53 1.61 1.01
N CYS A 186 17.13 0.44 0.53
CA CYS A 186 16.87 -0.77 1.30
C CYS A 186 16.74 -1.97 0.35
N GLU A 187 16.65 -3.17 0.90
CA GLU A 187 16.27 -4.38 0.18
C GLU A 187 14.81 -4.75 0.44
N LEU A 188 14.07 -5.09 -0.62
CA LEU A 188 12.78 -5.77 -0.51
C LEU A 188 13.05 -7.28 -0.56
N VAL A 189 12.85 -7.97 0.56
CA VAL A 189 13.32 -9.35 0.74
C VAL A 189 12.21 -10.37 0.90
N GLY A 190 10.98 -9.96 1.21
CA GLY A 190 9.89 -10.89 1.46
C GLY A 190 8.56 -10.38 0.92
N PHE A 191 7.77 -11.32 0.42
CA PHE A 191 6.38 -11.12 0.05
C PHE A 191 5.56 -12.33 0.46
N GLY A 192 4.40 -12.10 1.06
CA GLY A 192 3.43 -13.14 1.40
C GLY A 192 2.02 -12.64 1.16
N ALA A 193 1.17 -13.51 0.58
CA ALA A 193 -0.22 -13.20 0.33
C ALA A 193 -1.12 -14.39 0.64
N THR A 194 -2.30 -14.13 1.23
CA THR A 194 -3.29 -15.15 1.59
C THR A 194 -4.70 -14.65 1.34
N SER A 195 -5.67 -15.56 1.43
CA SER A 195 -7.09 -15.21 1.44
C SER A 195 -7.76 -15.67 2.73
N ASP A 196 -8.67 -14.85 3.24
CA ASP A 196 -9.56 -15.21 4.35
C ASP A 196 -10.61 -16.26 3.93
N ALA A 197 -10.98 -16.28 2.64
CA ALA A 197 -12.03 -17.13 2.08
C ALA A 197 -13.35 -17.10 2.89
N GLY A 198 -13.66 -15.95 3.48
CA GLY A 198 -14.80 -15.75 4.38
C GLY A 198 -15.78 -14.70 3.88
N HIS A 199 -15.73 -13.51 4.49
CA HIS A 199 -16.66 -12.43 4.20
C HIS A 199 -16.13 -11.46 3.14
N LEU A 200 -17.03 -10.79 2.40
CA LEU A 200 -16.66 -9.84 1.34
C LEU A 200 -15.95 -8.58 1.87
N VAL A 201 -16.20 -8.22 3.12
CA VAL A 201 -15.76 -6.94 3.72
C VAL A 201 -15.10 -7.11 5.08
N GLN A 202 -15.58 -8.08 5.87
CA GLN A 202 -15.15 -8.20 7.26
C GLN A 202 -13.91 -9.08 7.28
N PRO A 203 -12.88 -8.71 8.05
CA PRO A 203 -11.70 -9.55 8.19
C PRO A 203 -12.08 -10.87 8.89
N GLN A 204 -11.33 -11.92 8.61
CA GLN A 204 -11.49 -13.19 9.31
C GLN A 204 -11.25 -13.02 10.82
N GLU A 205 -12.23 -13.38 11.65
CA GLU A 205 -12.27 -13.04 13.08
C GLU A 205 -11.04 -13.48 13.88
N THR A 206 -10.44 -14.63 13.54
CA THR A 206 -9.26 -15.13 14.28
C THR A 206 -7.95 -14.48 13.82
N GLY A 207 -7.95 -13.65 12.78
CA GLY A 207 -6.74 -13.06 12.18
C GLY A 207 -5.75 -14.10 11.61
N ALA A 208 -6.17 -15.35 11.41
CA ALA A 208 -5.25 -16.44 11.11
C ALA A 208 -4.64 -16.32 9.70
N SER A 209 -5.44 -15.93 8.71
CA SER A 209 -4.97 -15.71 7.34
C SER A 209 -4.03 -14.49 7.25
N ALA A 210 -4.32 -13.42 7.99
CA ALA A 210 -3.42 -12.26 8.11
C ALA A 210 -2.09 -12.64 8.77
N ALA A 211 -2.12 -13.38 9.90
CA ALA A 211 -0.93 -13.91 10.55
C ALA A 211 -0.12 -14.82 9.62
N ARG A 212 -0.82 -15.63 8.80
CA ARG A 212 -0.18 -16.48 7.80
C ARG A 212 0.48 -15.68 6.68
N ALA A 213 -0.13 -14.60 6.18
CA ALA A 213 0.48 -13.73 5.18
C ALA A 213 1.78 -13.09 5.69
N MET A 214 1.78 -12.64 6.95
CA MET A 214 2.99 -12.14 7.61
C MET A 214 4.07 -13.23 7.73
N SER A 215 3.68 -14.43 8.18
CA SER A 215 4.61 -15.57 8.28
C SER A 215 5.18 -15.98 6.91
N ASP A 216 4.36 -16.03 5.86
CA ASP A 216 4.80 -16.40 4.52
C ASP A 216 5.75 -15.34 3.94
N ALA A 217 5.53 -14.05 4.24
CA ALA A 217 6.44 -12.99 3.84
C ALA A 217 7.82 -13.11 4.50
N LEU A 218 7.87 -13.43 5.81
CA LEU A 218 9.11 -13.69 6.53
C LEU A 218 9.82 -14.95 6.01
N ASN A 219 9.07 -16.04 5.80
CA ASN A 219 9.61 -17.27 5.24
C ASN A 219 10.19 -17.04 3.84
N ASN A 220 9.53 -16.23 3.00
CA ASN A 220 10.03 -15.83 1.68
C ASN A 220 11.33 -15.01 1.76
N ALA A 221 11.54 -14.29 2.86
CA ALA A 221 12.76 -13.56 3.17
C ALA A 221 13.85 -14.41 3.85
N GLY A 222 13.56 -15.66 4.21
CA GLY A 222 14.45 -16.48 5.03
C GLY A 222 14.60 -15.98 6.47
N LEU A 223 13.61 -15.24 6.97
CA LEU A 223 13.58 -14.61 8.30
C LEU A 223 12.53 -15.27 9.19
N THR A 224 12.60 -14.95 10.48
CA THR A 224 11.68 -15.42 11.53
C THR A 224 10.99 -14.24 12.21
N PRO A 225 9.92 -14.46 13.00
CA PRO A 225 9.35 -13.42 13.84
C PRO A 225 10.33 -12.79 14.84
N ALA A 226 11.47 -13.44 15.14
CA ALA A 226 12.51 -12.90 16.00
C ALA A 226 13.32 -11.78 15.34
N ASP A 227 13.29 -11.67 14.01
CA ASP A 227 14.08 -10.68 13.26
C ASP A 227 13.34 -9.34 13.12
N ILE A 228 12.00 -9.34 13.26
CA ILE A 228 11.17 -8.13 13.11
C ILE A 228 11.58 -7.07 14.14
N SER A 229 11.86 -5.87 13.64
CA SER A 229 12.18 -4.68 14.43
C SER A 229 11.03 -3.67 14.46
N TYR A 230 10.20 -3.63 13.41
CA TYR A 230 9.08 -2.69 13.28
C TYR A 230 7.99 -3.26 12.37
N ILE A 231 6.72 -2.95 12.68
CA ILE A 231 5.58 -3.25 11.81
C ILE A 231 4.85 -1.95 11.46
N ASN A 232 4.79 -1.63 10.16
CA ASN A 232 3.82 -0.67 9.65
C ASN A 232 2.50 -1.42 9.40
N ALA A 233 1.55 -1.23 10.32
CA ALA A 233 0.27 -1.91 10.31
C ALA A 233 -0.63 -1.43 9.16
N HIS A 234 -1.63 -2.24 8.82
CA HIS A 234 -2.73 -1.79 7.97
C HIS A 234 -3.56 -0.72 8.69
N GLY A 235 -3.89 -0.90 9.97
CA GLY A 235 -4.41 0.09 10.91
C GLY A 235 -5.34 1.14 10.30
N THR A 236 -6.54 0.73 9.91
CA THR A 236 -7.46 1.56 9.12
C THR A 236 -8.34 2.47 9.96
N SER A 237 -8.24 2.44 11.30
CA SER A 237 -9.16 3.16 12.19
C SER A 237 -10.59 2.60 12.15
N THR A 238 -10.77 1.36 11.67
CA THR A 238 -12.05 0.66 11.77
C THR A 238 -12.05 -0.27 12.99
N PRO A 239 -13.18 -0.46 13.69
CA PRO A 239 -13.23 -1.29 14.89
C PRO A 239 -12.70 -2.71 14.67
N LEU A 240 -13.20 -3.39 13.63
CA LEU A 240 -12.86 -4.78 13.33
C LEU A 240 -11.43 -4.96 12.83
N ASN A 241 -10.97 -4.13 11.88
CA ASN A 241 -9.61 -4.29 11.34
C ASN A 241 -8.56 -4.18 12.43
N ASP A 242 -8.61 -3.13 13.22
CA ASP A 242 -7.53 -2.80 14.15
C ASP A 242 -7.44 -3.85 15.29
N ALA A 243 -8.58 -4.39 15.73
CA ALA A 243 -8.65 -5.47 16.70
C ALA A 243 -8.16 -6.82 16.11
N VAL A 244 -8.60 -7.16 14.89
CA VAL A 244 -8.18 -8.41 14.22
C VAL A 244 -6.72 -8.36 13.82
N GLU A 245 -6.21 -7.23 13.34
CA GLU A 245 -4.79 -7.05 13.04
C GLU A 245 -3.93 -7.17 14.30
N THR A 246 -4.38 -6.59 15.43
CA THR A 246 -3.71 -6.79 16.71
C THR A 246 -3.65 -8.26 17.09
N THR A 247 -4.75 -8.99 16.90
CA THR A 247 -4.82 -10.44 17.13
C THR A 247 -3.86 -11.21 16.20
N ALA A 248 -3.81 -10.86 14.92
CA ALA A 248 -2.92 -11.47 13.94
C ALA A 248 -1.44 -11.24 14.29
N ILE A 249 -1.08 -10.04 14.74
CA ILE A 249 0.28 -9.69 15.18
C ILE A 249 0.65 -10.48 16.45
N LYS A 250 -0.29 -10.63 17.40
CA LYS A 250 -0.12 -11.50 18.59
C LYS A 250 0.15 -12.96 18.20
N LEU A 251 -0.60 -13.49 17.23
CA LEU A 251 -0.41 -14.86 16.73
C LEU A 251 0.98 -15.06 16.09
N LEU A 252 1.46 -14.06 15.35
CA LEU A 252 2.78 -14.10 14.71
C LEU A 252 3.92 -14.00 15.72
N LEU A 253 3.91 -12.97 16.58
CA LEU A 253 5.04 -12.60 17.44
C LEU A 253 5.10 -13.39 18.74
N LYS A 254 3.97 -13.94 19.20
CA LYS A 254 3.87 -14.71 20.46
C LYS A 254 4.49 -13.91 21.62
N ASP A 255 5.51 -14.46 22.28
CA ASP A 255 6.15 -13.88 23.46
C ASP A 255 6.85 -12.53 23.19
N ARG A 256 7.16 -12.22 21.93
CA ARG A 256 7.80 -10.94 21.55
C ARG A 256 6.81 -9.81 21.25
N VAL A 257 5.50 -10.06 21.33
CA VAL A 257 4.50 -9.13 20.82
C VAL A 257 4.59 -7.72 21.45
N TYR A 258 4.96 -7.62 22.72
CA TYR A 258 5.09 -6.34 23.43
C TYR A 258 6.46 -5.65 23.27
N GLN A 259 7.36 -6.23 22.47
CA GLN A 259 8.72 -5.70 22.25
C GLN A 259 8.88 -5.04 20.87
N VAL A 260 7.96 -5.30 19.94
CA VAL A 260 8.04 -4.79 18.58
C VAL A 260 7.15 -3.55 18.46
N PRO A 261 7.71 -2.36 18.19
CA PRO A 261 6.91 -1.18 17.92
C PRO A 261 6.11 -1.35 16.63
N ILE A 262 4.89 -0.83 16.66
CA ILE A 262 3.91 -0.86 15.57
C ILE A 262 3.46 0.57 15.32
N SER A 263 3.17 0.96 14.08
CA SER A 263 2.45 2.21 13.84
C SER A 263 1.48 2.07 12.68
N SER A 264 0.50 2.98 12.60
CA SER A 264 -0.28 3.19 11.39
C SER A 264 -0.11 4.62 10.89
N THR A 265 0.57 4.75 9.75
CA THR A 265 0.74 6.01 9.04
C THR A 265 -0.58 6.56 8.46
N LYS A 266 -1.62 5.71 8.32
CA LYS A 266 -2.98 6.15 7.94
C LYS A 266 -3.60 7.10 8.95
N SER A 267 -3.10 7.15 10.19
CA SER A 267 -3.45 8.18 11.17
C SER A 267 -3.19 9.60 10.66
N MET A 268 -2.16 9.78 9.82
CA MET A 268 -1.76 11.08 9.26
C MET A 268 -2.28 11.30 7.85
N ILE A 269 -2.25 10.26 7.00
CA ILE A 269 -2.52 10.39 5.55
C ILE A 269 -3.88 9.84 5.12
N GLY A 270 -4.67 9.32 6.06
CA GLY A 270 -5.92 8.62 5.76
C GLY A 270 -5.69 7.31 5.00
N HIS A 271 -6.77 6.72 4.50
CA HIS A 271 -6.75 5.48 3.75
C HIS A 271 -7.00 5.73 2.25
N SER A 272 -5.92 5.62 1.48
CA SER A 272 -5.89 5.78 0.02
C SER A 272 -6.19 4.50 -0.77
N LEU A 273 -6.91 3.56 -0.16
CA LEU A 273 -7.33 2.27 -0.74
C LEU A 273 -6.17 1.56 -1.46
N GLY A 274 -6.25 1.39 -2.79
CA GLY A 274 -5.25 0.67 -3.56
C GLY A 274 -3.87 1.30 -3.58
N ALA A 275 -3.72 2.59 -3.21
CA ALA A 275 -2.42 3.26 -3.10
C ALA A 275 -1.77 3.17 -1.72
N SER A 276 -2.51 2.71 -0.69
CA SER A 276 -2.04 2.77 0.71
C SER A 276 -0.75 2.01 0.91
N GLY A 277 -0.66 0.77 0.40
CA GLY A 277 0.55 -0.02 0.49
C GLY A 277 1.79 0.63 -0.15
N ALA A 278 1.64 1.44 -1.20
CA ALA A 278 2.77 2.12 -1.84
C ALA A 278 3.26 3.33 -1.01
N LEU A 279 2.34 4.11 -0.46
CA LEU A 279 2.67 5.22 0.45
C LEU A 279 3.31 4.68 1.73
N GLU A 280 2.78 3.57 2.25
CA GLU A 280 3.29 2.87 3.43
C GLU A 280 4.65 2.22 3.18
N ALA A 281 4.87 1.62 2.01
CA ALA A 281 6.18 1.11 1.62
C ALA A 281 7.22 2.23 1.62
N ILE A 282 6.90 3.41 1.06
CA ILE A 282 7.80 4.57 1.13
C ILE A 282 8.07 4.97 2.58
N ALA A 283 7.05 5.02 3.45
CA ALA A 283 7.25 5.30 4.88
C ALA A 283 8.12 4.24 5.59
N CYS A 284 8.01 2.96 5.20
CA CYS A 284 8.87 1.89 5.69
C CYS A 284 10.33 2.09 5.25
N VAL A 285 10.56 2.43 3.97
CA VAL A 285 11.90 2.76 3.47
C VAL A 285 12.48 3.94 4.23
N GLN A 286 11.70 5.02 4.42
CA GLN A 286 12.14 6.19 5.19
C GLN A 286 12.44 5.85 6.65
N THR A 287 11.65 4.95 7.27
CA THR A 287 11.92 4.46 8.62
C THR A 287 13.26 3.73 8.69
N ILE A 288 13.59 2.90 7.69
CA ILE A 288 14.88 2.22 7.59
C ILE A 288 16.02 3.22 7.37
N THR A 289 15.89 4.16 6.44
CA THR A 289 16.98 5.08 6.10
C THR A 289 17.26 6.10 7.20
N HIS A 290 16.24 6.51 7.96
CA HIS A 290 16.36 7.51 9.02
C HIS A 290 16.44 6.93 10.42
N GLN A 291 16.12 5.64 10.60
CA GLN A 291 16.05 4.99 11.92
C GLN A 291 15.06 5.71 12.86
N VAL A 292 13.96 6.21 12.29
CA VAL A 292 12.87 6.90 12.98
C VAL A 292 11.54 6.26 12.60
N ILE A 293 10.83 5.73 13.60
CA ILE A 293 9.50 5.17 13.44
C ILE A 293 8.47 6.30 13.48
N HIS A 294 7.58 6.32 12.49
CA HIS A 294 6.49 7.28 12.38
C HIS A 294 5.45 7.05 13.50
N PRO A 295 4.75 8.11 13.97
CA PRO A 295 3.73 7.95 15.00
C PRO A 295 2.42 7.41 14.45
N THR A 296 1.65 6.78 15.34
CA THR A 296 0.19 6.73 15.21
C THR A 296 -0.39 7.96 15.91
N VAL A 297 -0.75 9.01 15.15
CA VAL A 297 -1.37 10.22 15.71
C VAL A 297 -2.84 9.98 16.07
N ASN A 298 -3.44 10.88 16.85
CA ASN A 298 -4.82 10.83 17.32
C ASN A 298 -5.16 9.64 18.23
N TYR A 299 -4.16 8.90 18.72
CA TYR A 299 -4.35 7.86 19.73
C TYR A 299 -4.40 8.51 21.12
N GLU A 300 -5.57 8.53 21.74
CA GLU A 300 -5.80 9.18 23.04
C GLU A 300 -6.35 8.22 24.09
N TRP A 301 -7.23 7.31 23.67
CA TRP A 301 -7.96 6.41 24.55
C TRP A 301 -7.55 4.96 24.27
N PRO A 302 -6.92 4.28 25.24
CA PRO A 302 -6.50 2.90 25.05
C PRO A 302 -7.70 1.97 24.87
N ASP A 303 -7.61 1.09 23.88
CA ASP A 303 -8.56 0.00 23.65
C ASP A 303 -8.01 -1.30 24.27
N PRO A 304 -8.75 -1.99 25.15
CA PRO A 304 -8.33 -3.29 25.68
C PRO A 304 -8.08 -4.37 24.61
N GLU A 305 -8.70 -4.27 23.43
CA GLU A 305 -8.46 -5.19 22.30
C GLU A 305 -7.24 -4.79 21.47
N CYS A 306 -6.74 -3.56 21.65
CA CYS A 306 -5.54 -3.03 21.00
C CYS A 306 -4.53 -2.53 22.05
N ASP A 307 -3.79 -3.48 22.63
CA ASP A 307 -2.90 -3.30 23.80
C ASP A 307 -1.40 -3.33 23.47
N LEU A 308 -1.02 -3.26 22.19
CA LEU A 308 0.38 -3.25 21.75
C LEU A 308 1.01 -1.84 21.76
N ASP A 309 2.30 -1.78 21.45
CA ASP A 309 3.04 -0.53 21.34
C ASP A 309 2.84 0.13 19.97
N TYR A 310 1.80 0.97 19.86
CA TYR A 310 1.43 1.64 18.60
C TYR A 310 2.17 2.96 18.32
N VAL A 311 3.31 3.23 18.99
CA VAL A 311 4.11 4.46 18.81
C VAL A 311 3.22 5.72 18.83
N ARG A 312 2.55 5.92 19.97
CA ARG A 312 1.44 6.88 20.11
C ARG A 312 1.93 8.34 20.00
N ASN A 313 1.32 9.09 19.07
CA ASN A 313 1.39 10.56 18.89
C ASN A 313 2.75 11.18 18.56
N GLN A 314 3.87 10.58 18.92
CA GLN A 314 5.21 11.10 18.67
C GLN A 314 6.07 10.04 17.99
N SER A 315 6.84 10.46 16.99
CA SER A 315 7.83 9.61 16.35
C SER A 315 8.85 9.10 17.37
N ARG A 316 9.48 7.97 17.05
CA ARG A 316 10.45 7.35 17.95
C ARG A 316 11.71 6.97 17.21
N ASP A 317 12.84 7.45 17.69
CA ASP A 317 14.16 6.96 17.27
C ASP A 317 14.31 5.49 17.71
N ALA A 318 14.63 4.61 16.77
CA ALA A 318 14.82 3.20 17.04
C ALA A 318 15.75 2.57 16.01
N LYS A 319 16.53 1.57 16.43
CA LYS A 319 17.26 0.73 15.48
C LYS A 319 16.26 -0.16 14.73
N VAL A 320 16.15 0.01 13.42
CA VAL A 320 15.20 -0.70 12.57
C VAL A 320 15.95 -1.48 11.51
N ASP A 321 16.02 -2.81 11.71
CA ASP A 321 16.72 -3.74 10.82
C ASP A 321 15.75 -4.54 9.92
N VAL A 322 14.55 -4.87 10.41
CA VAL A 322 13.53 -5.57 9.60
C VAL A 322 12.18 -4.92 9.80
N VAL A 323 11.58 -4.48 8.69
CA VAL A 323 10.25 -3.86 8.65
C VAL A 323 9.28 -4.78 7.94
N LEU A 324 8.15 -5.03 8.59
CA LEU A 324 6.98 -5.69 8.00
C LEU A 324 5.91 -4.64 7.67
N SER A 325 5.42 -4.62 6.43
CA SER A 325 4.33 -3.74 6.00
C SER A 325 3.09 -4.58 5.67
N ASN A 326 1.97 -4.29 6.33
CA ASN A 326 0.73 -5.05 6.22
C ASN A 326 -0.34 -4.32 5.39
N ALA A 327 -1.03 -5.06 4.53
CA ALA A 327 -2.26 -4.61 3.89
C ALA A 327 -3.32 -5.72 3.88
N PHE A 328 -4.48 -5.46 4.49
CA PHE A 328 -5.58 -6.41 4.63
C PHE A 328 -6.83 -5.85 3.98
N GLY A 329 -7.02 -6.15 2.71
CA GLY A 329 -8.07 -5.58 1.87
C GLY A 329 -9.39 -6.32 1.90
N PHE A 330 -10.44 -5.61 1.49
CA PHE A 330 -11.74 -6.22 1.20
C PHE A 330 -11.64 -7.38 0.22
N GLY A 331 -12.58 -8.32 0.33
CA GLY A 331 -12.49 -9.64 -0.28
C GLY A 331 -11.59 -10.61 0.50
N GLY A 332 -11.12 -10.21 1.69
CA GLY A 332 -10.26 -11.01 2.54
C GLY A 332 -8.89 -11.24 1.89
N GLN A 333 -8.32 -10.20 1.28
CA GLN A 333 -7.06 -10.28 0.53
C GLN A 333 -5.94 -9.69 1.36
N ASN A 334 -5.06 -10.55 1.87
CA ASN A 334 -3.97 -10.14 2.75
C ASN A 334 -2.66 -10.14 1.97
N ALA A 335 -1.88 -9.06 2.06
CA ALA A 335 -0.57 -8.94 1.42
C ALA A 335 0.43 -8.24 2.34
N CYS A 336 1.56 -8.90 2.60
CA CYS A 336 2.61 -8.42 3.49
C CYS A 336 3.95 -8.34 2.75
N LEU A 337 4.71 -7.29 3.05
CA LEU A 337 6.05 -7.04 2.49
C LEU A 337 7.08 -6.97 3.60
N VAL A 338 8.29 -7.46 3.32
CA VAL A 338 9.42 -7.37 4.25
C VAL A 338 10.56 -6.59 3.63
N PHE A 339 11.01 -5.55 4.33
CA PHE A 339 12.14 -4.71 3.96
C PHE A 339 13.26 -4.82 5.00
N ARG A 340 14.51 -4.66 4.58
CA ARG A 340 15.68 -4.55 5.47
C ARG A 340 16.71 -3.55 4.93
N PRO A 341 17.61 -2.99 5.77
CA PRO A 341 18.76 -2.21 5.30
C PRO A 341 19.58 -2.97 4.25
N PHE A 342 20.16 -2.22 3.33
CA PHE A 342 21.21 -2.74 2.46
C PHE A 342 22.56 -2.61 3.16
N GLU A 343 23.33 -3.70 3.23
CA GLU A 343 24.70 -3.72 3.74
C GLU A 343 25.66 -3.93 2.53
N PRO A 344 26.56 -2.98 2.24
CA PRO A 344 27.41 -2.99 1.03
C PRO A 344 28.38 -4.15 0.88
#